data_AF-A0A397VKH1-F1
#
_entry.id   AF-A0A397VKH1-F1
#
_cell.length_a   1.000
_cell.length_b   1.000
_cell.length_c   1.000
_cell.angle_alpha   90.00
_cell.angle_beta   90.00
_cell.angle_gamma   90.00
#
_symmetry.space_group_name_H-M   'P 1'
#
loop_
_entity.id
_entity.type
_entity.pdbx_description
1 polymer ?
#
loop_
_entity_poly.entity_id
_entity_poly.type
_entity_poly.pdbx_seq_one_letter_code
_entity_poly.pdbx_strand_id
1 'polypeptide(L)'
;MKLWNNKLEETVEQIVMFFRIQTMKTRIQTMKTRIQKINKKKKKLSLNLDKFLRHDDNKYKSFNNCDITDMFLPEVNNSTIRTYNGHLDSSDSNRISIATILYSSNQKDDGFFEISDTVCKEIYVPVADVVPTVKKYTQNKKLKLPNSEPWWKTALTLSYLKVAAPHHKNYGKIKGKKAREYLSEQIGDTAAEKELLDRADK
;
A
#
# COMPACT_ATOMS: atom_id res chain seq x y z
N MET A 1 -4.40 68.35 9.72
CA MET A 1 -3.53 67.60 8.79
C MET A 1 -3.51 66.09 9.09
N LYS A 2 -3.21 65.63 10.32
CA LYS A 2 -3.21 64.19 10.68
C LYS A 2 -4.52 63.43 10.44
N LEU A 3 -5.67 64.03 10.79
CA LEU A 3 -7.00 63.42 10.61
C LEU A 3 -7.36 63.13 9.14
N TRP A 4 -6.85 63.93 8.20
CA TRP A 4 -7.10 63.74 6.76
C TRP A 4 -6.26 62.61 6.17
N ASN A 5 -5.02 62.45 6.64
CA ASN A 5 -4.14 61.37 6.19
C ASN A 5 -4.66 60.00 6.63
N ASN A 6 -5.12 59.86 7.88
CA ASN A 6 -5.69 58.61 8.36
C ASN A 6 -6.93 58.19 7.57
N LYS A 7 -7.79 59.16 7.20
CA LYS A 7 -8.98 58.89 6.40
C LYS A 7 -8.63 58.42 4.99
N LEU A 8 -7.59 59.00 4.38
CA LEU A 8 -7.07 58.57 3.07
C LEU A 8 -6.51 57.15 3.12
N GLU A 9 -5.70 56.81 4.13
CA GLU A 9 -5.13 55.46 4.30
C GLU A 9 -6.21 54.39 4.48
N GLU A 10 -7.23 54.67 5.30
CA GLU A 10 -8.36 53.77 5.49
C GLU A 10 -9.16 53.55 4.19
N THR A 11 -9.27 54.59 3.37
CA THR A 11 -9.95 54.49 2.06
C THR A 11 -9.15 53.63 1.08
N VAL A 12 -7.81 53.73 1.09
CA VAL A 12 -6.93 52.91 0.24
C VAL A 12 -7.01 51.44 0.62
N GLU A 13 -6.98 51.11 1.92
CA GLU A 13 -7.11 49.73 2.39
C GLU A 13 -8.46 49.10 2.03
N GLN A 14 -9.56 49.87 2.12
CA GLN A 14 -10.87 49.40 1.68
C GLN A 14 -10.91 49.08 0.18
N ILE A 15 -10.26 49.91 -0.65
CA ILE A 15 -10.15 49.68 -2.10
C ILE A 15 -9.33 48.43 -2.39
N VAL A 16 -8.18 48.25 -1.72
CA VAL A 16 -7.34 47.05 -1.88
C VAL A 16 -8.10 45.79 -1.45
N MET A 17 -8.82 45.85 -0.34
CA MET A 17 -9.65 44.74 0.15
C MET A 17 -10.77 44.40 -0.84
N PHE A 18 -11.41 45.40 -1.44
CA PHE A 18 -12.43 45.20 -2.48
C PHE A 18 -11.86 44.45 -3.68
N PHE A 19 -10.69 44.84 -4.19
CA PHE A 19 -10.04 44.13 -5.29
C PHE A 19 -9.69 42.68 -4.93
N ARG A 20 -9.16 42.44 -3.72
CA ARG A 20 -8.88 41.08 -3.22
C ARG A 20 -10.15 40.22 -3.19
N ILE A 21 -11.27 40.78 -2.73
CA ILE A 21 -12.57 40.09 -2.70
C ILE A 21 -13.05 39.75 -4.12
N GLN A 22 -12.93 40.67 -5.07
CA GLN A 22 -13.30 40.40 -6.47
C GLN A 22 -12.45 39.29 -7.09
N THR A 23 -11.13 39.30 -6.85
CA THR A 23 -10.25 38.24 -7.30
C THR A 23 -10.64 36.88 -6.70
N MET A 24 -10.98 36.83 -5.41
CA MET A 24 -11.44 35.60 -4.76
C MET A 24 -12.78 35.10 -5.33
N LYS A 25 -13.73 36.00 -5.59
CA LYS A 25 -15.02 35.65 -6.21
C LYS A 25 -14.83 35.00 -7.58
N THR A 26 -13.96 35.56 -8.43
CA THR A 26 -13.65 34.98 -9.75
C THR A 26 -13.02 33.59 -9.61
N ARG A 27 -12.06 33.42 -8.70
CA ARG A 27 -11.42 32.12 -8.45
C ARG A 27 -12.42 31.07 -7.96
N ILE A 28 -13.31 31.44 -7.05
CA ILE A 28 -14.38 30.56 -6.56
C ILE A 28 -15.27 30.11 -7.72
N GLN A 29 -15.65 31.04 -8.60
CA GLN A 29 -16.49 30.70 -9.74
C GLN A 29 -15.78 29.74 -10.72
N THR A 30 -14.51 29.98 -11.01
CA THR A 30 -13.70 29.06 -11.82
C THR A 30 -13.61 27.67 -11.19
N MET A 31 -13.43 27.59 -9.86
CA MET A 31 -13.41 26.32 -9.14
C MET A 31 -14.75 25.59 -9.22
N LYS A 32 -15.88 26.29 -9.04
CA LYS A 32 -17.23 25.72 -9.19
C LYS A 32 -17.42 25.09 -10.57
N THR A 33 -17.02 25.77 -11.64
CA THR A 33 -17.13 25.23 -13.01
C THR A 33 -16.24 24.00 -13.23
N ARG A 34 -15.02 23.99 -12.66
CA ARG A 34 -14.12 22.83 -12.74
C ARG A 34 -14.70 21.62 -12.02
N ILE A 35 -15.26 21.80 -10.83
CA ILE A 35 -15.92 20.74 -10.05
C ILE A 35 -17.10 20.15 -10.84
N GLN A 36 -17.94 21.00 -11.44
CA GLN A 36 -19.06 20.53 -12.27
C GLN A 36 -18.60 19.68 -13.46
N LYS A 37 -17.51 20.07 -14.14
CA LYS A 37 -16.93 19.29 -15.24
C LYS A 37 -16.42 17.92 -14.76
N ILE A 38 -15.77 17.88 -13.59
CA ILE A 38 -15.28 16.63 -12.98
C ILE A 38 -16.47 15.71 -12.64
N ASN A 39 -17.52 16.24 -12.02
CA ASN A 39 -18.71 15.48 -11.66
C ASN A 39 -19.41 14.89 -12.90
N LYS A 40 -19.48 15.66 -13.99
CA LYS A 40 -20.02 15.15 -15.28
C LYS A 40 -19.18 14.01 -15.85
N LYS A 41 -17.83 14.12 -15.79
CA LYS A 41 -16.93 13.03 -16.21
C LYS A 41 -17.09 11.79 -15.33
N LYS A 42 -17.16 11.95 -14.01
CA LYS A 42 -17.40 10.86 -13.05
C LYS A 42 -18.69 10.10 -13.35
N LYS A 43 -19.78 10.83 -13.62
CA LYS A 43 -21.08 10.22 -14.00
C LYS A 43 -20.98 9.43 -15.30
N LYS A 44 -20.28 9.94 -16.31
CA LYS A 44 -20.07 9.22 -17.59
C LYS A 44 -19.24 7.95 -17.41
N LEU A 45 -18.19 8.00 -16.60
CA LEU A 45 -17.37 6.83 -16.26
C LEU A 45 -18.16 5.76 -15.51
N SER A 46 -18.98 6.15 -14.54
CA SER A 46 -19.89 5.23 -13.83
C SER A 46 -20.82 4.52 -14.80
N LEU A 47 -21.46 5.26 -15.71
CA LEU A 47 -22.38 4.67 -16.69
C LEU A 47 -21.68 3.70 -17.65
N ASN A 48 -20.44 3.99 -18.04
CA ASN A 48 -19.64 3.11 -18.89
C ASN A 48 -19.24 1.83 -18.14
N LEU A 49 -18.87 1.94 -16.86
CA LEU A 49 -18.55 0.79 -16.02
C LEU A 49 -19.77 -0.12 -15.85
N ASP A 50 -20.94 0.46 -15.58
CA ASP A 50 -22.18 -0.31 -15.45
C ASP A 50 -22.58 -1.00 -16.77
N LYS A 51 -22.26 -0.39 -17.93
CA LYS A 51 -22.46 -1.04 -19.24
C LYS A 51 -21.49 -2.20 -19.49
N PHE A 52 -20.23 -2.05 -19.06
CA PHE A 52 -19.23 -3.11 -19.15
C PHE A 52 -19.63 -4.31 -18.28
N LEU A 53 -20.03 -4.05 -17.03
CA LEU A 53 -20.45 -5.09 -16.09
C LEU A 53 -21.74 -5.80 -16.50
N ARG A 54 -22.64 -5.14 -17.24
CA ARG A 54 -23.90 -5.75 -17.73
C ARG A 54 -23.73 -6.61 -18.99
N HIS A 55 -22.57 -6.63 -19.65
CA HIS A 55 -22.37 -7.41 -20.88
C HIS A 55 -21.79 -8.82 -20.66
N ASP A 56 -21.44 -9.20 -19.44
CA ASP A 56 -20.54 -10.35 -19.20
C ASP A 56 -21.05 -11.43 -18.24
N ASP A 57 -22.36 -11.58 -18.07
CA ASP A 57 -22.91 -12.72 -17.31
C ASP A 57 -22.75 -14.08 -18.03
N ASN A 58 -22.20 -14.11 -19.26
CA ASN A 58 -22.07 -15.36 -20.04
C ASN A 58 -20.72 -15.61 -20.73
N LYS A 59 -19.64 -14.86 -20.44
CA LYS A 59 -18.34 -15.07 -21.14
C LYS A 59 -17.10 -15.27 -20.27
N TYR A 60 -17.15 -15.08 -18.96
CA TYR A 60 -15.97 -15.28 -18.09
C TYR A 60 -16.05 -16.58 -17.29
N LYS A 61 -16.21 -17.71 -17.99
CA LYS A 61 -15.63 -18.98 -17.53
C LYS A 61 -14.28 -19.11 -18.22
N SER A 62 -13.21 -19.06 -17.43
CA SER A 62 -11.79 -19.11 -17.82
C SER A 62 -11.21 -17.84 -18.45
N PHE A 63 -10.74 -16.92 -17.60
CA PHE A 63 -9.49 -16.22 -17.89
C PHE A 63 -8.47 -16.73 -16.88
N ASN A 64 -7.39 -17.32 -17.39
CA ASN A 64 -6.29 -17.82 -16.57
C ASN A 64 -5.51 -16.63 -16.01
N ASN A 65 -5.07 -16.76 -14.76
CA ASN A 65 -4.60 -15.69 -13.88
C ASN A 65 -3.22 -15.08 -14.27
N CYS A 66 -2.74 -15.30 -15.49
CA CYS A 66 -1.41 -14.92 -15.96
C CYS A 66 -1.38 -13.55 -16.65
N ASP A 67 -2.51 -13.08 -17.17
CA ASP A 67 -2.53 -11.90 -18.08
C ASP A 67 -2.76 -10.56 -17.35
N ILE A 68 -2.94 -10.58 -16.02
CA ILE A 68 -3.27 -9.39 -15.22
C ILE A 68 -1.99 -8.65 -14.76
N THR A 69 -0.84 -9.32 -14.74
CA THR A 69 0.41 -8.74 -14.24
C THR A 69 0.97 -7.61 -15.12
N ASP A 70 0.60 -7.55 -16.40
CA ASP A 70 1.12 -6.54 -17.32
C ASP A 70 0.30 -5.24 -17.33
N MET A 71 -0.90 -5.22 -16.73
CA MET A 71 -1.78 -4.05 -16.79
C MET A 71 -1.73 -3.17 -15.54
N PHE A 72 -1.22 -3.71 -14.43
CA PHE A 72 -1.23 -3.03 -13.13
C PHE A 72 0.06 -3.29 -12.33
N LEU A 73 1.18 -2.72 -12.75
CA LEU A 73 2.14 -2.18 -11.78
C LEU A 73 2.57 -0.74 -12.15
N PRO A 74 2.57 0.20 -11.19
CA PRO A 74 2.13 1.57 -11.42
C PRO A 74 3.23 2.60 -11.10
N GLU A 75 3.14 3.82 -11.63
CA GLU A 75 3.56 4.97 -10.83
C GLU A 75 2.59 5.06 -9.64
N VAL A 76 2.88 4.35 -8.55
CA VAL A 76 2.10 4.40 -7.30
C VAL A 76 2.41 5.72 -6.63
N ASN A 77 1.56 6.70 -6.87
CA ASN A 77 1.41 7.84 -6.00
C ASN A 77 0.47 7.46 -4.83
N ASN A 78 0.88 7.81 -3.62
CA ASN A 78 0.34 7.42 -2.31
C ASN A 78 -1.12 7.89 -2.00
N SER A 79 -2.08 7.77 -2.92
CA SER A 79 -3.44 8.28 -2.65
C SER A 79 -4.62 7.54 -3.27
N THR A 80 -4.50 6.28 -3.70
CA THR A 80 -5.69 5.58 -4.23
C THR A 80 -5.77 4.12 -3.81
N ILE A 81 -6.29 3.90 -2.61
CA ILE A 81 -6.90 2.62 -2.23
C ILE A 81 -8.39 2.90 -2.03
N ARG A 82 -9.21 2.45 -2.98
CA ARG A 82 -10.67 2.41 -2.82
C ARG A 82 -11.02 1.13 -2.10
N THR A 83 -11.62 1.29 -0.93
CA THR A 83 -12.23 0.26 -0.10
C THR A 83 -13.30 -0.52 -0.87
N TYR A 84 -13.15 -1.85 -0.93
CA TYR A 84 -14.27 -2.76 -1.17
C TYR A 84 -15.08 -2.94 0.12
N ASN A 85 -16.40 -3.08 -0.05
CA ASN A 85 -17.44 -2.95 0.97
C ASN A 85 -17.21 -3.77 2.26
N GLY A 86 -17.02 -3.03 3.35
CA GLY A 86 -16.97 -3.46 4.73
C GLY A 86 -16.40 -2.30 5.52
N HIS A 87 -17.02 -1.89 6.63
CA HIS A 87 -16.48 -0.84 7.49
C HIS A 87 -15.24 -1.41 8.20
N LEU A 88 -14.12 -1.44 7.49
CA LEU A 88 -12.79 -1.71 8.02
C LEU A 88 -12.36 -0.48 8.80
N ASP A 89 -11.83 -0.69 10.00
CA ASP A 89 -11.19 0.40 10.71
C ASP A 89 -9.96 0.90 9.93
N SER A 90 -9.48 2.11 10.25
CA SER A 90 -8.32 2.68 9.54
C SER A 90 -7.04 1.86 9.72
N SER A 91 -6.95 1.05 10.77
CA SER A 91 -5.80 0.20 11.09
C SER A 91 -5.75 -1.02 10.17
N ASP A 92 -6.88 -1.71 9.99
CA ASP A 92 -7.05 -2.85 9.09
C ASP A 92 -6.85 -2.41 7.64
N SER A 93 -7.33 -1.21 7.28
CA SER A 93 -7.09 -0.65 5.95
C SER A 93 -5.59 -0.40 5.70
N ASN A 94 -4.84 0.09 6.70
CA ASN A 94 -3.39 0.26 6.59
C ASN A 94 -2.65 -1.08 6.50
N ARG A 95 -3.01 -2.08 7.32
CA ARG A 95 -2.39 -3.42 7.30
C ARG A 95 -2.61 -4.14 5.97
N ILE A 96 -3.83 -4.04 5.41
CA ILE A 96 -4.15 -4.57 4.07
C ILE A 96 -3.32 -3.88 2.99
N SER A 97 -3.13 -2.57 3.11
CA SER A 97 -2.32 -1.78 2.18
C SER A 97 -0.85 -2.22 2.21
N ILE A 98 -0.29 -2.43 3.40
CA ILE A 98 1.09 -2.89 3.60
C ILE A 98 1.26 -4.32 3.10
N ALA A 99 0.32 -5.22 3.38
CA ALA A 99 0.34 -6.58 2.86
C ALA A 99 0.32 -6.59 1.32
N THR A 100 -0.48 -5.72 0.69
CA THR A 100 -0.53 -5.57 -0.76
C THR A 100 0.80 -5.09 -1.33
N ILE A 101 1.46 -4.12 -0.69
CA ILE A 101 2.79 -3.64 -1.07
C ILE A 101 3.82 -4.78 -0.98
N LEU A 102 3.85 -5.52 0.14
CA LEU A 102 4.77 -6.65 0.34
C LEU A 102 4.63 -7.69 -0.77
N TYR A 103 3.39 -8.05 -1.08
CA TYR A 103 3.04 -9.03 -2.09
C TYR A 103 3.38 -8.60 -3.52
N SER A 104 3.30 -7.30 -3.80
CA SER A 104 3.42 -6.74 -5.16
C SER A 104 4.82 -6.23 -5.49
N SER A 105 5.65 -5.90 -4.49
CA SER A 105 6.93 -5.20 -4.73
C SER A 105 8.13 -5.74 -3.95
N ASN A 106 7.94 -6.55 -2.89
CA ASN A 106 9.04 -7.01 -2.03
C ASN A 106 9.47 -8.46 -2.27
N GLN A 107 8.71 -9.26 -3.04
CA GLN A 107 9.13 -10.61 -3.42
C GLN A 107 9.92 -10.61 -4.72
N LYS A 108 11.14 -11.12 -4.69
CA LYS A 108 11.97 -11.37 -5.87
C LYS A 108 11.46 -12.57 -6.68
N ASP A 109 12.00 -12.71 -7.90
CA ASP A 109 11.62 -13.79 -8.82
C ASP A 109 12.00 -15.19 -8.35
N ASP A 110 12.94 -15.32 -7.42
CA ASP A 110 13.31 -16.57 -6.76
C ASP A 110 12.39 -16.91 -5.57
N GLY A 111 11.51 -16.00 -5.15
CA GLY A 111 10.63 -16.17 -4.00
C GLY A 111 11.13 -15.55 -2.69
N PHE A 112 12.35 -15.01 -2.66
CA PHE A 112 12.90 -14.27 -1.53
C PHE A 112 12.11 -13.00 -1.23
N PHE A 113 11.93 -12.66 0.05
CA PHE A 113 11.37 -11.38 0.48
C PHE A 113 12.41 -10.48 1.14
N GLU A 114 12.46 -9.23 0.69
CA GLU A 114 13.14 -8.17 1.45
C GLU A 114 12.19 -7.61 2.53
N ILE A 115 12.71 -7.34 3.72
CA ILE A 115 11.95 -6.67 4.79
C ILE A 115 11.59 -5.26 4.33
N SER A 116 10.32 -4.89 4.43
CA SER A 116 9.85 -3.56 4.07
C SER A 116 10.12 -2.56 5.21
N ASP A 117 10.76 -1.44 4.87
CA ASP A 117 10.90 -0.28 5.78
C ASP A 117 9.55 0.17 6.35
N THR A 118 8.48 0.06 5.55
CA THR A 118 7.12 0.45 5.97
C THR A 118 6.61 -0.44 7.09
N VAL A 119 6.84 -1.76 7.00
CA VAL A 119 6.47 -2.72 8.05
C VAL A 119 7.23 -2.41 9.34
N CYS A 120 8.55 -2.22 9.23
CA CYS A 120 9.41 -1.89 10.36
C CYS A 120 9.01 -0.59 11.07
N LYS A 121 8.59 0.43 10.31
CA LYS A 121 8.06 1.68 10.87
C LYS A 121 6.73 1.47 11.61
N GLU A 122 5.84 0.63 11.09
CA GLU A 122 4.56 0.32 11.74
C GLU A 122 4.74 -0.36 13.10
N ILE A 123 5.70 -1.28 13.19
CA ILE A 123 6.00 -2.03 14.42
C ILE A 123 7.06 -1.36 15.32
N TYR A 124 7.55 -0.17 14.94
CA TYR A 124 8.60 0.58 15.64
C TYR A 124 9.89 -0.20 15.90
N VAL A 125 10.30 -1.06 14.95
CA VAL A 125 11.55 -1.82 15.01
C VAL A 125 12.47 -1.43 13.86
N PRO A 126 13.71 -1.01 14.09
CA PRO A 126 14.67 -0.75 13.03
C PRO A 126 14.94 -2.01 12.20
N VAL A 127 14.97 -1.90 10.86
CA VAL A 127 15.22 -3.04 9.94
C VAL A 127 16.50 -3.80 10.31
N ALA A 128 17.55 -3.05 10.67
CA ALA A 128 18.84 -3.60 11.07
C ALA A 128 18.78 -4.50 12.32
N ASP A 129 17.78 -4.31 13.19
CA ASP A 129 17.65 -5.02 14.45
C ASP A 129 16.70 -6.21 14.38
N VAL A 130 15.83 -6.28 13.36
CA VAL A 130 14.80 -7.33 13.24
C VAL A 130 15.43 -8.72 13.22
N VAL A 131 16.30 -9.00 12.23
CA VAL A 131 16.91 -10.33 12.08
C VAL A 131 17.84 -10.67 13.24
N PRO A 132 18.77 -9.78 13.67
CA PRO A 132 19.63 -10.08 14.81
C PRO A 132 18.86 -10.41 16.09
N THR A 133 17.70 -9.78 16.32
CA THR A 133 16.87 -10.02 17.51
C THR A 133 16.31 -11.44 17.51
N VAL A 134 15.61 -11.86 16.45
CA VAL A 134 15.05 -13.22 16.40
C VAL A 134 16.12 -14.31 16.31
N LYS A 135 17.23 -14.01 15.64
CA LYS A 135 18.35 -14.95 15.45
C LYS A 135 19.08 -15.28 16.76
N LYS A 136 18.99 -14.46 17.81
CA LYS A 136 19.54 -14.77 19.14
C LYS A 136 18.87 -15.97 19.82
N TYR A 137 17.62 -16.27 19.46
CA TYR A 137 16.82 -17.30 20.14
C TYR A 137 16.90 -18.68 19.49
N THR A 138 17.53 -18.82 18.32
CA THR A 138 17.78 -20.13 17.72
C THR A 138 19.04 -20.77 18.32
N GLN A 139 19.03 -22.10 18.46
CA GLN A 139 20.23 -22.88 18.79
C GLN A 139 20.84 -23.54 17.55
N ASN A 140 20.15 -23.46 16.41
CA ASN A 140 20.54 -24.10 15.16
C ASN A 140 21.76 -23.43 14.53
N LYS A 141 22.83 -24.20 14.36
CA LYS A 141 24.09 -23.70 13.80
C LYS A 141 23.92 -23.16 12.38
N LYS A 142 23.09 -23.80 11.53
CA LYS A 142 22.83 -23.33 10.15
C LYS A 142 22.09 -21.99 10.16
N LEU A 143 21.08 -21.83 11.02
CA LEU A 143 20.31 -20.59 11.11
C LEU A 143 21.10 -19.44 11.76
N LYS A 144 22.25 -19.72 12.40
CA LYS A 144 23.16 -18.70 12.95
C LYS A 144 24.16 -18.15 11.93
N LEU A 145 24.41 -18.85 10.82
CA LEU A 145 25.36 -18.40 9.81
C LEU A 145 24.93 -17.09 9.15
N PRO A 146 25.84 -16.20 8.72
CA PRO A 146 25.47 -14.96 8.01
C PRO A 146 24.55 -15.21 6.81
N ASN A 147 24.81 -16.27 6.05
CA ASN A 147 24.04 -16.67 4.86
C ASN A 147 22.58 -17.05 5.16
N SER A 148 22.19 -17.18 6.43
CA SER A 148 20.81 -17.43 6.83
C SER A 148 19.94 -16.17 6.88
N GLU A 149 20.55 -14.98 6.80
CA GLU A 149 19.81 -13.71 6.89
C GLU A 149 18.65 -13.62 5.89
N PRO A 150 18.83 -13.99 4.60
CA PRO A 150 17.72 -14.00 3.65
C PRO A 150 16.57 -14.93 4.06
N TRP A 151 16.87 -16.04 4.73
CA TRP A 151 15.85 -16.98 5.20
C TRP A 151 15.02 -16.38 6.33
N TRP A 152 15.67 -15.69 7.26
CA TRP A 152 14.99 -14.95 8.34
C TRP A 152 14.08 -13.86 7.80
N LYS A 153 14.56 -13.05 6.84
CA LYS A 153 13.75 -12.01 6.19
C LYS A 153 12.49 -12.59 5.54
N THR A 154 12.64 -13.68 4.80
CA THR A 154 11.51 -14.39 4.16
C THR A 154 10.54 -14.96 5.20
N ALA A 155 11.02 -15.64 6.23
CA ALA A 155 10.18 -16.25 7.26
C ALA A 155 9.38 -15.21 8.07
N LEU A 156 10.03 -14.11 8.47
CA LEU A 156 9.39 -13.01 9.19
C LEU A 156 8.32 -12.31 8.35
N THR A 157 8.62 -12.05 7.07
CA THR A 157 7.66 -11.44 6.16
C THR A 157 6.44 -12.35 5.97
N LEU A 158 6.64 -13.67 5.82
CA LEU A 158 5.55 -14.64 5.77
C LEU A 158 4.72 -14.63 7.05
N SER A 159 5.35 -14.53 8.22
CA SER A 159 4.65 -14.49 9.49
C SER A 159 3.77 -13.24 9.64
N TYR A 160 4.34 -12.06 9.35
CA TYR A 160 3.60 -10.80 9.35
C TYR A 160 2.38 -10.88 8.41
N LEU A 161 2.55 -11.43 7.21
CA LEU A 161 1.48 -11.55 6.22
C LEU A 161 0.34 -12.47 6.67
N LYS A 162 0.63 -13.54 7.43
CA LYS A 162 -0.42 -14.40 8.01
C LYS A 162 -1.33 -13.61 8.93
N VAL A 163 -0.77 -12.67 9.70
CA VAL A 163 -1.51 -11.85 10.68
C VAL A 163 -2.18 -10.65 10.02
N ALA A 164 -1.47 -9.97 9.09
CA ALA A 164 -1.91 -8.71 8.49
C ALA A 164 -2.94 -8.89 7.37
N ALA A 165 -2.99 -10.05 6.71
CA ALA A 165 -3.87 -10.26 5.55
C ALA A 165 -4.51 -11.65 5.49
N PRO A 166 -5.21 -12.11 6.54
CA PRO A 166 -5.83 -13.45 6.59
C PRO A 166 -6.92 -13.65 5.53
N HIS A 167 -7.52 -12.55 5.04
CA HIS A 167 -8.61 -12.57 4.06
C HIS A 167 -8.15 -12.52 2.60
N HIS A 168 -6.87 -12.22 2.30
CA HIS A 168 -6.32 -12.15 0.93
C HIS A 168 -5.89 -13.54 0.41
N LYS A 169 -6.83 -14.49 0.47
CA LYS A 169 -6.55 -15.93 0.34
C LYS A 169 -5.94 -16.38 -0.99
N ASN A 170 -6.17 -15.69 -2.11
CA ASN A 170 -5.71 -16.21 -3.41
C ASN A 170 -4.32 -15.70 -3.78
N TYR A 171 -4.08 -14.38 -3.71
CA TYR A 171 -2.77 -13.80 -4.01
C TYR A 171 -1.71 -14.23 -2.98
N GLY A 172 -2.09 -14.23 -1.70
CA GLY A 172 -1.19 -14.65 -0.62
C GLY A 172 -0.79 -16.12 -0.67
N LYS A 173 -1.65 -16.99 -1.20
CA LYS A 173 -1.31 -18.41 -1.40
C LYS A 173 -0.23 -18.62 -2.46
N ILE A 174 -0.31 -17.93 -3.59
CA ILE A 174 0.66 -18.10 -4.69
C ILE A 174 2.04 -17.60 -4.26
N LYS A 175 2.10 -16.37 -3.75
CA LYS A 175 3.35 -15.74 -3.30
C LYS A 175 3.92 -16.44 -2.06
N GLY A 176 3.04 -16.83 -1.13
CA GLY A 176 3.40 -17.65 0.02
C GLY A 176 4.01 -18.98 -0.41
N LYS A 177 3.40 -19.70 -1.35
CA LYS A 177 3.93 -20.96 -1.89
C LYS A 177 5.34 -20.77 -2.47
N LYS A 178 5.54 -19.74 -3.28
CA LYS A 178 6.85 -19.43 -3.88
C LYS A 178 7.93 -19.14 -2.83
N ALA A 179 7.59 -18.43 -1.76
CA ALA A 179 8.53 -18.21 -0.65
C ALA A 179 8.81 -19.48 0.17
N ARG A 180 7.85 -20.40 0.27
CA ARG A 180 8.08 -21.72 0.89
C ARG A 180 9.01 -22.56 0.02
N GLU A 181 8.80 -22.58 -1.30
CA GLU A 181 9.68 -23.24 -2.27
C GLU A 181 11.11 -22.71 -2.18
N TYR A 182 11.29 -21.37 -2.16
CA TYR A 182 12.58 -20.71 -1.91
C TYR A 182 13.27 -21.21 -0.64
N LEU A 183 12.55 -21.21 0.51
CA LEU A 183 13.14 -21.64 1.78
C LEU A 183 13.56 -23.11 1.75
N SER A 184 12.72 -23.99 1.19
CA SER A 184 13.05 -25.41 1.10
C SER A 184 14.26 -25.67 0.21
N GLU A 185 14.37 -24.97 -0.93
CA GLU A 185 15.52 -25.08 -1.83
C GLU A 185 16.81 -24.55 -1.21
N GLN A 186 16.77 -23.37 -0.57
CA GLN A 186 17.97 -22.72 -0.03
C GLN A 186 18.47 -23.38 1.27
N ILE A 187 17.58 -23.92 2.09
CA ILE A 187 17.95 -24.50 3.39
C ILE A 187 18.33 -25.98 3.24
N GLY A 188 17.62 -26.73 2.38
CA GLY A 188 17.85 -28.16 2.16
C GLY A 188 17.74 -29.03 3.43
N ASP A 189 17.12 -28.51 4.49
CA ASP A 189 17.03 -29.12 5.81
C ASP A 189 15.68 -28.80 6.43
N THR A 190 14.80 -29.80 6.39
CA THR A 190 13.40 -29.69 6.82
C THR A 190 13.26 -29.36 8.31
N ALA A 191 14.20 -29.81 9.15
CA ALA A 191 14.18 -29.52 10.57
C ALA A 191 14.57 -28.06 10.85
N ALA A 192 15.62 -27.57 10.18
CA ALA A 192 16.02 -26.18 10.26
C ALA A 192 14.96 -25.23 9.70
N GLU A 193 14.33 -25.58 8.58
CA GLU A 193 13.25 -24.80 7.98
C GLU A 193 12.04 -24.71 8.91
N LYS A 194 11.65 -25.83 9.56
CA LYS A 194 10.56 -25.85 10.52
C LYS A 194 10.86 -24.95 11.73
N GLU A 195 12.06 -25.04 12.29
CA GLU A 195 12.47 -24.18 13.41
C GLU A 195 12.45 -22.69 13.01
N LEU A 196 12.95 -22.36 11.81
CA LEU A 196 12.96 -21.00 11.30
C LEU A 196 11.55 -20.39 11.27
N LEU A 197 10.57 -21.11 10.71
CA LEU A 197 9.19 -20.64 10.67
C LEU A 197 8.57 -20.53 12.06
N ASP A 198 8.81 -21.51 12.93
CA ASP A 198 8.27 -21.53 14.29
C ASP A 198 8.83 -20.40 15.16
N ARG A 199 10.05 -19.94 14.85
CA ARG A 199 10.68 -18.77 15.49
C ARG A 199 10.21 -17.46 14.89
N ALA A 200 9.91 -17.43 13.60
CA ALA A 200 9.37 -16.23 12.95
C ALA A 200 7.91 -15.96 13.32
N ASP A 201 7.14 -17.00 13.67
CA ASP A 201 5.73 -16.92 14.07
C ASP A 201 5.50 -16.54 15.54
N LYS A 202 6.56 -16.34 16.34
CA LYS A 202 6.50 -15.99 17.78
C LYS A 202 6.88 -14.54 18.03
#